data_AF-A0A371EHY3-F1
#
_entry.id   AF-A0A371EHY3-F1
#
_cell.length_a   1.000
_cell.length_b   1.000
_cell.length_c   1.000
_cell.angle_alpha   90.00
_cell.angle_beta   90.00
_cell.angle_gamma   90.00
#
_symmetry.space_group_name_H-M   'P 1'
#
loop_
_entity.id
_entity.type
_entity.pdbx_description
1 polymer ?
#
loop_
_entity_poly.entity_id
_entity_poly.type
_entity_poly.pdbx_seq_one_letter_code
_entity_poly.pdbx_strand_id
1 'polypeptide(L)'
;HLQLRLQFFFTVHISSPSKKELAAFLKNISSQEPSLNVVDVDVPLNILCQNEEKLKEVAVGREFHVSLGRTVPIRVHQIDSVVSMLRQKLQTQHQYWIDFNKWEVFVNDDHTRTFLSVEVVHGGLVEIKKQIEAVNTIYRLHNLHEFYKDPRPHISLAWALGDISHSLKKIINEEMKCDVGKSLKKCIFSCKFKGIECKIGKKTYTICKISDGQ
;
A
#
# COMPACT_ATOMS: atom_id res chain seq x y z
N HIS A 1 -26.35 12.08 11.97
CA HIS A 1 -24.96 12.51 12.17
C HIS A 1 -24.12 12.07 10.98
N LEU A 2 -23.58 13.01 10.20
CA LEU A 2 -22.75 12.67 9.04
C LEU A 2 -21.39 12.15 9.54
N GLN A 3 -21.07 10.89 9.23
CA GLN A 3 -19.73 10.33 9.45
C GLN A 3 -18.98 10.31 8.13
N LEU A 4 -17.73 10.76 8.17
CA LEU A 4 -16.80 10.67 7.05
C LEU A 4 -15.84 9.50 7.27
N ARG A 5 -15.19 9.02 6.22
CA ARG A 5 -14.13 8.02 6.33
C ARG A 5 -12.79 8.71 6.49
N LEU A 6 -12.06 8.37 7.55
CA LEU A 6 -10.68 8.75 7.79
C LEU A 6 -9.76 7.62 7.30
N GLN A 7 -8.81 7.96 6.43
CA GLN A 7 -7.75 7.06 5.97
C GLN A 7 -6.40 7.75 6.16
N PHE A 8 -5.44 7.01 6.70
CA PHE A 8 -4.11 7.54 6.99
C PHE A 8 -3.03 6.70 6.29
N PHE A 9 -2.19 7.34 5.50
CA PHE A 9 -1.24 6.65 4.63
C PHE A 9 -0.08 7.56 4.25
N PHE A 10 0.98 6.96 3.71
CA PHE A 10 1.96 7.69 2.91
C PHE A 10 1.98 7.14 1.48
N THR A 11 2.43 7.98 0.56
CA THR A 11 2.48 7.63 -0.84
C THR A 11 3.87 7.11 -1.24
N VAL A 12 3.89 6.16 -2.18
CA VAL A 12 5.11 5.61 -2.74
C VAL A 12 5.01 5.51 -4.25
N HIS A 13 6.16 5.65 -4.91
CA HIS A 13 6.31 5.47 -6.34
C HIS A 13 7.29 4.34 -6.60
N ILE A 14 6.92 3.45 -7.51
CA ILE A 14 7.81 2.39 -7.97
C ILE A 14 8.88 3.02 -8.86
N SER A 15 10.15 2.69 -8.62
CA SER A 15 11.27 3.19 -9.42
C SER A 15 11.18 2.71 -10.87
N SER A 16 11.59 3.54 -11.84
CA SER A 16 11.49 3.22 -13.28
C SER A 16 12.11 1.87 -13.67
N PRO A 17 13.30 1.45 -13.16
CA PRO A 17 13.85 0.13 -13.44
C PRO A 17 12.94 -1.02 -12.96
N SER A 18 12.36 -0.89 -11.77
CA SER A 18 11.50 -1.92 -11.18
C SER A 18 10.15 -2.05 -11.88
N LYS A 19 9.63 -0.97 -12.49
CA LYS A 19 8.34 -1.01 -13.21
C LYS A 19 8.30 -2.10 -14.29
N LYS A 20 9.39 -2.32 -15.02
CA LYS A 20 9.45 -3.35 -16.08
C LYS A 20 9.33 -4.75 -15.51
N GLU A 21 10.02 -5.04 -14.41
CA GLU A 21 10.01 -6.36 -13.77
C GLU A 21 8.67 -6.64 -13.10
N LEU A 22 8.11 -5.67 -12.38
CA LEU A 22 6.78 -5.80 -11.80
C LEU A 22 5.70 -5.98 -12.87
N ALA A 23 5.77 -5.24 -13.99
CA ALA A 23 4.83 -5.42 -15.10
C ALA A 23 4.92 -6.82 -15.72
N ALA A 24 6.13 -7.37 -15.89
CA ALA A 24 6.32 -8.73 -16.37
C ALA A 24 5.74 -9.77 -15.39
N PHE A 25 6.01 -9.61 -14.09
CA PHE A 25 5.44 -10.47 -13.05
C PHE A 25 3.90 -10.43 -13.07
N LEU A 26 3.31 -9.23 -13.06
CA LEU A 26 1.86 -9.06 -13.13
C LEU A 26 1.24 -9.71 -14.37
N LYS A 27 1.94 -9.68 -15.51
CA LYS A 27 1.48 -10.34 -16.73
C LYS A 27 1.42 -11.86 -16.58
N ASN A 28 2.40 -12.47 -15.93
CA ASN A 28 2.44 -13.91 -15.69
C ASN A 28 1.42 -14.37 -14.65
N ILE A 29 1.16 -13.56 -13.62
CA ILE A 29 0.08 -13.85 -12.66
C ILE A 29 -1.29 -13.71 -13.34
N SER A 30 -1.49 -12.68 -14.16
CA SER A 30 -2.75 -12.39 -14.86
C SER A 30 -3.17 -13.48 -15.85
N SER A 31 -2.22 -14.19 -16.47
CA SER A 31 -2.54 -15.31 -17.35
C SER A 31 -3.08 -16.53 -16.60
N GLN A 32 -2.71 -16.69 -15.33
CA GLN A 32 -3.13 -17.79 -14.45
C GLN A 32 -4.35 -17.42 -13.59
N GLU A 33 -4.51 -16.13 -13.27
CA GLU A 33 -5.66 -15.59 -12.55
C GLU A 33 -6.26 -14.38 -13.29
N PRO A 34 -7.13 -14.62 -14.29
CA PRO A 34 -7.72 -13.55 -15.11
C PRO A 34 -8.73 -12.68 -14.36
N SER A 35 -9.15 -13.06 -13.14
CA SER A 35 -10.12 -12.28 -12.35
C SER A 35 -9.52 -11.05 -11.66
N LEU A 36 -8.20 -10.88 -11.71
CA LEU A 36 -7.51 -9.74 -11.11
C LEU A 36 -7.85 -8.43 -11.82
N ASN A 37 -8.06 -7.38 -11.02
CA ASN A 37 -8.25 -5.99 -11.43
C ASN A 37 -7.14 -5.13 -10.83
N VAL A 38 -6.74 -4.06 -11.52
CA VAL A 38 -5.78 -3.11 -10.97
C VAL A 38 -6.43 -2.30 -9.85
N VAL A 39 -5.73 -2.20 -8.71
CA VAL A 39 -6.19 -1.42 -7.54
C VAL A 39 -6.37 0.05 -7.92
N ASP A 40 -7.37 0.72 -7.32
CA ASP A 40 -7.79 2.12 -7.51
C ASP A 40 -8.42 2.48 -8.88
N VAL A 41 -8.05 1.78 -9.96
CA VAL A 41 -8.57 2.05 -11.32
C VAL A 41 -9.70 1.08 -11.69
N ASP A 42 -9.79 -0.08 -11.04
CA ASP A 42 -10.83 -1.10 -11.22
C ASP A 42 -10.96 -1.60 -12.68
N VAL A 43 -9.82 -1.69 -13.38
CA VAL A 43 -9.72 -2.25 -14.73
C VAL A 43 -9.15 -3.67 -14.66
N PRO A 44 -9.71 -4.65 -15.40
CA PRO A 44 -9.17 -6.01 -15.46
C PRO A 44 -7.70 -6.04 -15.90
N LEU A 45 -6.87 -6.73 -15.13
CA LEU A 45 -5.42 -6.79 -15.34
C LEU A 45 -5.07 -7.48 -16.67
N ASN A 46 -5.82 -8.54 -17.02
CA ASN A 46 -5.64 -9.28 -18.28
C ASN A 46 -5.83 -8.43 -19.53
N ILE A 47 -6.73 -7.43 -19.50
CA ILE A 47 -6.92 -6.48 -20.59
C ILE A 47 -5.71 -5.55 -20.71
N LEU A 48 -5.19 -5.05 -19.59
CA LEU A 48 -3.98 -4.21 -19.59
C LEU A 48 -2.74 -4.97 -20.07
N CYS A 49 -2.64 -6.27 -19.78
CA CYS A 49 -1.53 -7.11 -20.22
C CYS A 49 -1.36 -7.24 -21.75
N GLN A 50 -2.37 -6.85 -22.52
CA GLN A 50 -2.32 -6.81 -24.00
C GLN A 50 -1.48 -5.63 -24.53
N ASN A 51 -1.26 -4.59 -23.71
CA ASN A 51 -0.47 -3.42 -24.07
C ASN A 51 0.55 -3.12 -22.96
N GLU A 52 1.83 -3.37 -23.24
CA GLU A 52 2.90 -3.25 -22.25
C GLU A 52 3.06 -1.82 -21.71
N GLU A 53 2.85 -0.80 -22.55
CA GLU A 53 2.94 0.61 -22.12
C GLU A 53 1.79 0.95 -21.16
N LYS A 54 0.55 0.59 -21.50
CA LYS A 54 -0.61 0.79 -20.62
C LYS A 54 -0.47 0.01 -19.31
N LEU A 55 0.04 -1.21 -19.35
CA LEU A 55 0.30 -1.99 -18.14
C LEU A 55 1.30 -1.25 -17.24
N LYS A 56 2.39 -0.74 -17.81
CA LYS A 56 3.39 0.02 -17.05
C LYS A 56 2.83 1.33 -16.49
N GLU A 57 2.04 2.05 -17.26
CA GLU A 57 1.47 3.33 -16.83
C GLU A 57 0.41 3.13 -15.72
N VAL A 58 -0.55 2.23 -15.95
CA VAL A 58 -1.75 2.08 -15.11
C VAL A 58 -1.49 1.17 -13.90
N ALA A 59 -0.81 0.04 -14.08
CA ALA A 59 -0.68 -0.97 -13.02
C ALA A 59 0.51 -0.74 -12.09
N VAL A 60 1.59 -0.09 -12.56
CA VAL A 60 2.84 0.12 -11.80
C VAL A 60 3.40 1.55 -11.90
N GLY A 61 2.81 2.40 -12.73
CA GLY A 61 3.30 3.73 -13.04
C GLY A 61 2.73 4.83 -12.16
N ARG A 62 1.59 4.54 -11.54
CA ARG A 62 0.85 5.41 -10.62
C ARG A 62 1.49 5.50 -9.23
N GLU A 63 0.90 6.35 -8.42
CA GLU A 63 1.16 6.43 -6.99
C GLU A 63 0.44 5.29 -6.24
N PHE A 64 1.10 4.75 -5.23
CA PHE A 64 0.56 3.72 -4.34
C PHE A 64 0.53 4.20 -2.91
N HIS A 65 -0.35 3.61 -2.10
CA HIS A 65 -0.49 3.97 -0.69
C HIS A 65 -0.04 2.83 0.22
N VAL A 66 0.73 3.18 1.25
CA VAL A 66 0.98 2.31 2.40
C VAL A 66 0.14 2.82 3.56
N SER A 67 -0.80 1.99 4.01
CA SER A 67 -1.71 2.35 5.11
C SER A 67 -0.96 2.37 6.45
N LEU A 68 -1.22 3.42 7.23
CA LEU A 68 -0.68 3.61 8.58
C LEU A 68 -1.76 3.44 9.68
N GLY A 69 -3.01 3.20 9.28
CA GLY A 69 -4.16 3.00 10.14
C GLY A 69 -5.30 2.34 9.38
N ARG A 70 -6.33 1.86 10.09
CA ARG A 70 -7.54 1.33 9.43
C ARG A 70 -8.36 2.50 8.87
N THR A 71 -9.19 2.19 7.87
CA THR A 71 -10.23 3.15 7.49
C THR A 71 -11.30 3.15 8.57
N VAL A 72 -11.45 4.28 9.27
CA VAL A 72 -12.39 4.42 10.40
C VAL A 72 -13.41 5.53 10.16
N PRO A 73 -14.65 5.40 10.65
CA PRO A 73 -15.60 6.50 10.63
C PRO A 73 -15.16 7.60 11.59
N ILE A 74 -15.22 8.86 11.15
CA ILE A 74 -14.93 10.04 11.97
C ILE A 74 -16.10 11.02 11.91
N ARG A 75 -16.42 11.64 13.05
CA ARG A 75 -17.45 12.69 13.15
C ARG A 75 -16.84 14.05 12.84
N VAL A 76 -17.64 14.94 12.25
CA VAL A 76 -17.18 16.28 11.82
C VAL A 76 -16.46 17.06 12.93
N HIS A 77 -16.97 17.04 14.16
CA HIS A 77 -16.35 17.74 15.29
C HIS A 77 -15.01 17.15 15.74
N GLN A 78 -14.67 15.91 15.36
CA GLN A 78 -13.38 15.28 15.69
C GLN A 78 -12.28 15.65 14.69
N ILE A 79 -12.64 16.13 13.48
CA ILE A 79 -11.71 16.28 12.36
C ILE A 79 -10.56 17.23 12.70
N ASP A 80 -10.86 18.44 13.16
CA ASP A 80 -9.83 19.45 13.39
C ASP A 80 -8.87 19.02 14.50
N SER A 81 -9.40 18.39 15.55
CA SER A 81 -8.59 17.86 16.64
C SER A 81 -7.69 16.71 16.16
N VAL A 82 -8.23 15.73 15.44
CA VAL A 82 -7.43 14.62 14.86
C VAL A 82 -6.31 15.15 13.96
N VAL A 83 -6.63 16.05 13.03
CA VAL A 83 -5.65 16.60 12.08
C VAL A 83 -4.57 17.39 12.81
N SER A 84 -4.93 18.21 13.79
CA SER A 84 -3.98 18.99 14.59
C SER A 84 -3.03 18.08 15.37
N MET A 85 -3.56 17.06 16.04
CA MET A 85 -2.76 16.09 16.79
C MET A 85 -1.83 15.27 15.90
N LEU A 86 -2.30 14.87 14.71
CA LEU A 86 -1.47 14.19 13.72
C LEU A 86 -0.30 15.07 13.29
N ARG A 87 -0.56 16.34 12.95
CA ARG A 87 0.51 17.29 12.60
C ARG A 87 1.50 17.47 13.74
N GLN A 88 1.03 17.71 14.96
CA GLN A 88 1.91 17.89 16.11
C GLN A 88 2.79 16.67 16.38
N LYS A 89 2.23 15.46 16.27
CA LYS A 89 2.95 14.21 16.61
C LYS A 89 3.85 13.70 15.48
N LEU A 90 3.54 14.02 14.23
CA LEU A 90 4.24 13.51 13.04
C LEU A 90 4.94 14.62 12.23
N GLN A 91 5.00 15.87 12.70
CA GLN A 91 5.68 16.97 11.99
C GLN A 91 7.16 16.67 11.74
N THR A 92 7.85 16.09 12.71
CA THR A 92 9.29 15.80 12.62
C THR A 92 9.45 14.37 12.13
N GLN A 93 9.77 14.21 10.85
CA GLN A 93 10.14 12.93 10.25
C GLN A 93 11.45 13.11 9.48
N HIS A 94 12.24 12.04 9.44
CA HIS A 94 13.48 12.00 8.65
C HIS A 94 13.26 11.21 7.37
N GLN A 95 14.07 11.49 6.35
CA GLN A 95 14.05 10.68 5.14
C GLN A 95 14.68 9.32 5.45
N TYR A 96 14.03 8.25 5.03
CA TYR A 96 14.56 6.90 5.12
C TYR A 96 14.16 6.09 3.89
N TRP A 97 14.89 5.00 3.65
CA TRP A 97 14.59 4.05 2.59
C TRP A 97 13.60 3.00 3.07
N ILE A 98 12.67 2.67 2.19
CA ILE A 98 11.67 1.63 2.37
C ILE A 98 11.97 0.55 1.34
N ASP A 99 12.11 -0.68 1.81
CA ASP A 99 12.35 -1.84 0.96
C ASP A 99 11.09 -2.69 0.86
N PHE A 100 10.61 -2.90 -0.36
CA PHE A 100 9.50 -3.78 -0.67
C PHE A 100 10.07 -5.12 -1.14
N ASN A 101 10.06 -6.13 -0.27
CA ASN A 101 10.88 -7.34 -0.46
C ASN A 101 10.07 -8.62 -0.68
N LYS A 102 8.78 -8.62 -0.37
CA LYS A 102 8.00 -9.85 -0.29
C LYS A 102 6.67 -9.73 -1.02
N TRP A 103 6.44 -10.62 -1.98
CA TRP A 103 5.12 -10.84 -2.54
C TRP A 103 4.22 -11.48 -1.48
N GLU A 104 3.01 -10.95 -1.34
CA GLU A 104 2.05 -11.45 -0.37
C GLU A 104 0.61 -11.29 -0.88
N VAL A 105 -0.27 -12.14 -0.36
CA VAL A 105 -1.71 -12.05 -0.58
C VAL A 105 -2.42 -11.66 0.70
N PHE A 106 -3.13 -10.53 0.66
CA PHE A 106 -3.98 -10.07 1.75
C PHE A 106 -5.44 -10.29 1.40
N VAL A 107 -6.25 -10.57 2.41
CA VAL A 107 -7.72 -10.63 2.33
C VAL A 107 -8.24 -9.54 3.25
N ASN A 108 -9.27 -8.80 2.80
CA ASN A 108 -9.88 -7.79 3.67
C ASN A 108 -10.71 -8.42 4.78
N ASP A 109 -11.00 -7.63 5.82
CA ASP A 109 -11.64 -8.10 7.06
C ASP A 109 -13.00 -8.82 6.85
N ASP A 110 -13.74 -8.51 5.78
CA ASP A 110 -15.04 -9.12 5.45
C ASP A 110 -14.96 -10.27 4.43
N HIS A 111 -13.74 -10.68 4.03
CA HIS A 111 -13.48 -11.73 3.05
C HIS A 111 -14.15 -11.52 1.67
N THR A 112 -14.49 -10.28 1.33
CA THR A 112 -15.11 -9.97 0.02
C THR A 112 -14.08 -9.67 -1.07
N ARG A 113 -12.80 -9.45 -0.70
CA ARG A 113 -11.73 -9.12 -1.64
C ARG A 113 -10.38 -9.71 -1.23
N THR A 114 -9.67 -10.18 -2.24
CA THR A 114 -8.27 -10.62 -2.14
C THR A 114 -7.37 -9.65 -2.89
N PHE A 115 -6.18 -9.36 -2.36
CA PHE A 115 -5.22 -8.40 -2.90
C PHE A 115 -3.86 -9.06 -3.15
N LEU A 116 -3.31 -8.83 -4.34
CA LEU A 116 -1.90 -9.08 -4.65
C LEU A 116 -1.08 -7.87 -4.24
N SER A 117 -0.13 -8.07 -3.34
CA SER A 117 0.59 -6.99 -2.67
C SER A 117 2.08 -7.23 -2.59
N VAL A 118 2.82 -6.15 -2.34
CA VAL A 118 4.23 -6.20 -1.98
C VAL A 118 4.41 -5.63 -0.58
N GLU A 119 4.96 -6.45 0.32
CA GLU A 119 5.13 -6.19 1.73
C GLU A 119 6.54 -5.67 2.07
N VAL A 120 6.59 -4.75 3.03
CA VAL A 120 7.81 -4.25 3.67
C VAL A 120 8.12 -5.14 4.87
N VAL A 121 9.21 -5.89 4.82
CA VAL A 121 9.62 -6.83 5.90
C VAL A 121 10.99 -6.53 6.49
N HIS A 122 11.80 -5.67 5.86
CA HIS A 122 13.10 -5.24 6.37
C HIS A 122 13.25 -3.71 6.39
N GLY A 123 13.85 -3.12 5.35
CA GLY A 123 14.20 -1.69 5.32
C GLY A 123 12.99 -0.77 5.47
N GLY A 124 13.05 0.14 6.44
CA GLY A 124 11.99 1.11 6.74
C GLY A 124 10.85 0.59 7.63
N LEU A 125 10.81 -0.71 7.95
CA LEU A 125 9.73 -1.30 8.76
C LEU A 125 9.65 -0.69 10.15
N VAL A 126 10.80 -0.44 10.80
CA VAL A 126 10.85 0.12 12.16
C VAL A 126 10.27 1.53 12.19
N GLU A 127 10.62 2.37 11.22
CA GLU A 127 10.13 3.74 11.08
C GLU A 127 8.62 3.75 10.83
N ILE A 128 8.14 2.88 9.93
CA ILE A 128 6.71 2.75 9.64
C ILE A 128 5.94 2.27 10.88
N LYS A 129 6.45 1.30 11.64
CA LYS A 129 5.81 0.84 12.89
C LYS A 129 5.73 1.95 13.94
N LYS A 130 6.75 2.82 14.04
CA LYS A 130 6.69 4.02 14.92
C LYS A 130 5.61 5.01 14.47
N GLN A 131 5.47 5.23 13.16
CA GLN A 131 4.41 6.08 12.61
C GLN A 131 3.03 5.51 12.89
N ILE A 132 2.84 4.19 12.70
CA ILE A 132 1.60 3.48 13.04
C ILE A 132 1.26 3.65 14.52
N GLU A 133 2.23 3.51 15.42
CA GLU A 133 1.97 3.67 16.86
C GLU A 133 1.59 5.11 17.24
N ALA A 134 2.20 6.11 16.59
CA ALA A 134 1.80 7.50 16.74
C ALA A 134 0.33 7.71 16.31
N VAL A 135 -0.10 7.07 15.22
CA VAL A 135 -1.48 7.11 14.72
C VAL A 135 -2.43 6.38 15.65
N ASN A 136 -2.07 5.19 16.12
CA ASN A 136 -2.86 4.43 17.10
C ASN A 136 -3.07 5.24 18.38
N THR A 137 -2.08 5.98 18.85
CA THR A 137 -2.26 6.87 20.01
C THR A 137 -3.38 7.89 19.77
N ILE A 138 -3.42 8.48 18.59
CA ILE A 138 -4.45 9.48 18.24
C ILE A 138 -5.81 8.80 18.07
N TYR A 139 -5.84 7.61 17.48
CA TYR A 139 -7.07 6.82 17.36
C TYR A 139 -7.66 6.51 18.74
N ARG A 140 -6.84 6.07 19.70
CA ARG A 140 -7.28 5.82 21.09
C ARG A 140 -7.88 7.07 21.74
N LEU A 141 -7.23 8.23 21.59
CA LEU A 141 -7.72 9.50 22.16
C LEU A 141 -9.07 9.95 21.58
N HIS A 142 -9.40 9.51 20.37
CA HIS A 142 -10.67 9.81 19.70
C HIS A 142 -11.68 8.66 19.72
N ASN A 143 -11.41 7.59 20.48
CA ASN A 143 -12.20 6.36 20.51
C ASN A 143 -12.43 5.75 19.11
N LEU A 144 -11.39 5.79 18.28
CA LEU A 144 -11.36 5.17 16.95
C LEU A 144 -10.65 3.82 17.02
N HIS A 145 -11.00 2.91 16.12
CA HIS A 145 -10.41 1.57 16.10
C HIS A 145 -8.97 1.62 15.59
N GLU A 146 -8.04 1.09 16.41
CA GLU A 146 -6.61 1.03 16.11
C GLU A 146 -6.28 0.16 14.90
N PHE A 147 -5.03 0.26 14.43
CA PHE A 147 -4.50 -0.62 13.41
C PHE A 147 -4.33 -2.06 13.92
N TYR A 148 -3.93 -2.97 13.03
CA TYR A 148 -3.71 -4.37 13.37
C TYR A 148 -2.59 -4.52 14.40
N LYS A 149 -2.72 -5.49 15.32
CA LYS A 149 -1.73 -5.76 16.39
C LYS A 149 -0.33 -6.05 15.84
N ASP A 150 -0.27 -6.83 14.76
CA ASP A 150 0.96 -7.02 13.98
C ASP A 150 0.83 -6.29 12.65
N PRO A 151 1.31 -5.03 12.57
CA PRO A 151 1.21 -4.26 11.35
C PRO A 151 2.12 -4.83 10.26
N ARG A 152 1.53 -5.03 9.08
CA ARG A 152 2.20 -5.52 7.87
C ARG A 152 2.11 -4.47 6.77
N PRO A 153 3.00 -3.46 6.74
CA PRO A 153 2.96 -2.41 5.74
C PRO A 153 3.19 -2.96 4.34
N HIS A 154 2.35 -2.55 3.39
CA HIS A 154 2.40 -3.05 2.02
C HIS A 154 1.77 -2.05 1.05
N ILE A 155 2.04 -2.24 -0.24
CA ILE A 155 1.21 -1.69 -1.33
C ILE A 155 0.40 -2.81 -1.97
N SER A 156 -0.80 -2.50 -2.44
CA SER A 156 -1.63 -3.43 -3.22
C SER A 156 -1.57 -3.05 -4.69
N LEU A 157 -1.27 -4.02 -5.55
CA LEU A 157 -1.12 -3.84 -7.00
C LEU A 157 -2.40 -4.23 -7.74
N ALA A 158 -2.96 -5.39 -7.39
CA ALA A 158 -4.17 -5.94 -8.00
C ALA A 158 -5.10 -6.55 -6.95
N TRP A 159 -6.37 -6.72 -7.30
CA TRP A 159 -7.39 -7.29 -6.42
C TRP A 159 -8.41 -8.15 -7.19
N ALA A 160 -9.03 -9.10 -6.50
CA ALA A 160 -10.11 -9.94 -7.02
C ALA A 160 -11.27 -10.01 -6.02
N LEU A 161 -12.46 -10.38 -6.50
CA LEU A 161 -13.64 -10.61 -5.66
C LEU A 161 -13.53 -11.96 -4.94
N GLY A 162 -14.00 -11.99 -3.69
CA GLY A 162 -13.98 -13.15 -2.82
C GLY A 162 -12.60 -13.47 -2.23
N ASP A 163 -12.55 -14.55 -1.44
CA ASP A 163 -11.32 -15.11 -0.89
C ASP A 163 -10.74 -16.16 -1.85
N ILE A 164 -9.83 -15.71 -2.73
CA ILE A 164 -9.05 -16.57 -3.62
C ILE A 164 -7.60 -16.71 -3.11
N SER A 165 -7.37 -16.48 -1.82
CA SER A 165 -6.03 -16.35 -1.28
C SER A 165 -5.19 -17.62 -1.44
N HIS A 166 -5.81 -18.79 -1.31
CA HIS A 166 -5.13 -20.08 -1.47
C HIS A 166 -4.63 -20.28 -2.91
N SER A 167 -5.48 -20.09 -3.92
CA SER A 167 -5.08 -20.25 -5.33
C SER A 167 -4.05 -19.20 -5.74
N LEU A 168 -4.26 -17.94 -5.36
CA LEU A 168 -3.37 -16.85 -5.71
C LEU A 168 -1.97 -17.02 -5.07
N LYS A 169 -1.89 -17.45 -3.81
CA LYS A 169 -0.60 -17.78 -3.16
C LYS A 169 0.13 -18.90 -3.88
N LYS A 170 -0.58 -19.92 -4.36
CA LYS A 170 0.03 -21.01 -5.13
C LYS A 170 0.66 -20.49 -6.43
N ILE A 171 -0.09 -19.68 -7.18
CA ILE A 171 0.36 -19.05 -8.43
C ILE A 171 1.61 -18.20 -8.20
N ILE A 172 1.61 -17.34 -7.17
CA ILE A 172 2.77 -16.50 -6.82
C ILE A 172 3.99 -17.36 -6.47
N ASN A 173 3.81 -18.40 -5.66
CA ASN A 173 4.91 -19.27 -5.25
C ASN A 173 5.52 -20.05 -6.43
N GLU A 174 4.69 -20.43 -7.42
CA GLU A 174 5.15 -21.07 -8.65
C GLU A 174 5.92 -20.07 -9.52
N GLU A 175 5.40 -18.86 -9.72
CA GLU A 175 6.06 -17.79 -10.47
C GLU A 175 7.42 -17.40 -9.85
N MET A 176 7.47 -17.26 -8.52
CA MET A 176 8.71 -16.96 -7.80
C MET A 176 9.76 -18.05 -7.94
N LYS A 177 9.37 -19.33 -8.10
CA LYS A 177 10.31 -20.44 -8.34
C LYS A 177 10.90 -20.39 -9.75
N CYS A 178 10.12 -19.97 -10.74
CA CYS A 178 10.59 -19.84 -12.12
C CYS A 178 11.68 -18.76 -12.27
N ASP A 179 11.72 -17.77 -11.38
CA ASP A 179 12.69 -16.68 -11.43
C ASP A 179 14.01 -16.96 -10.66
N VAL A 180 14.12 -18.10 -9.96
CA VAL A 180 15.31 -18.49 -9.15
C VAL A 180 16.61 -18.63 -9.98
N GLY A 181 16.52 -18.68 -11.31
CA GLY A 181 17.67 -18.65 -12.23
C GLY A 181 18.23 -17.25 -12.50
N LYS A 182 17.55 -16.17 -12.08
CA LYS A 182 18.02 -14.78 -12.20
C LYS A 182 18.37 -14.29 -10.80
N SER A 183 19.55 -13.67 -10.66
CA SER A 183 20.13 -13.15 -9.41
C SER A 183 19.08 -12.78 -8.35
N LEU A 184 19.17 -13.41 -7.17
CA LEU A 184 18.32 -13.18 -5.99
C LEU A 184 18.34 -11.69 -5.63
N LYS A 185 17.43 -10.90 -6.20
CA LYS A 185 17.24 -9.52 -5.77
C LYS A 185 16.72 -9.56 -4.33
N LYS A 186 17.52 -9.03 -3.41
CA LYS A 186 17.16 -8.86 -2.00
C LYS A 186 15.89 -8.02 -1.80
N CYS A 187 15.49 -7.25 -2.81
CA CYS A 187 14.36 -6.32 -2.79
C CYS A 187 13.70 -6.26 -4.19
N ILE A 188 12.37 -6.19 -4.25
CA ILE A 188 11.62 -6.02 -5.51
C ILE A 188 11.78 -4.56 -5.99
N PHE A 189 11.59 -3.61 -5.08
CA PHE A 189 11.93 -2.20 -5.31
C PHE A 189 12.09 -1.46 -3.98
N SER A 190 12.89 -0.39 -3.99
CA SER A 190 13.03 0.51 -2.86
C SER A 190 12.59 1.92 -3.23
N CYS A 191 12.08 2.66 -2.25
CA CYS A 191 11.76 4.07 -2.41
C CYS A 191 12.11 4.87 -1.16
N LYS A 192 12.28 6.18 -1.32
CA LYS A 192 12.44 7.11 -0.20
C LYS A 192 11.07 7.50 0.35
N PHE A 193 10.93 7.51 1.66
CA PHE A 193 9.79 8.10 2.34
C PHE A 193 9.75 9.62 2.10
N LYS A 194 8.57 10.15 1.73
CA LYS A 194 8.39 11.57 1.35
C LYS A 194 7.46 12.37 2.25
N GLY A 195 6.68 11.73 3.10
CA GLY A 195 5.68 12.42 3.93
C GLY A 195 4.45 11.59 4.15
N ILE A 196 3.52 12.14 4.92
CA ILE A 196 2.30 11.45 5.35
C ILE A 196 1.08 12.29 5.00
N GLU A 197 0.05 11.61 4.56
CA GLU A 197 -1.23 12.20 4.18
C GLU A 197 -2.39 11.56 4.95
N CYS A 198 -3.43 12.36 5.11
CA CYS A 198 -4.67 11.98 5.76
C CYS A 198 -5.82 12.34 4.83
N LYS A 199 -6.64 11.36 4.45
CA LYS A 199 -7.85 11.59 3.64
C LYS A 199 -9.08 11.47 4.53
N ILE A 200 -9.90 12.51 4.54
CA ILE A 200 -11.17 12.57 5.29
C ILE A 200 -12.29 12.88 4.30
N GLY A 201 -13.10 11.87 3.98
CA GLY A 201 -14.09 11.97 2.91
C GLY A 201 -13.43 12.30 1.57
N LYS A 202 -13.73 13.50 1.03
CA LYS A 202 -13.16 14.00 -0.24
C LYS A 202 -11.94 14.92 -0.05
N LYS A 203 -11.57 15.27 1.18
CA LYS A 203 -10.46 16.19 1.47
C LYS A 203 -9.21 15.41 1.84
N THR A 204 -8.06 15.83 1.30
CA THR A 204 -6.74 15.32 1.68
C THR A 204 -6.00 16.40 2.46
N TYR A 205 -5.31 15.98 3.53
CA TYR A 205 -4.55 16.82 4.44
C TYR A 205 -3.11 16.31 4.46
N THR A 206 -2.15 17.14 4.04
CA THR A 206 -0.73 16.85 4.25
C THR A 206 -0.40 17.02 5.74
N ILE A 207 0.20 15.98 6.33
CA ILE A 207 0.52 15.95 7.77
C ILE A 207 1.98 16.29 7.98
N CYS A 208 2.85 15.70 7.18
CA CYS A 208 4.24 16.09 7.05
C CYS A 208 4.69 15.87 5.61
N LYS A 209 5.67 16.67 5.20
CA LYS A 209 6.33 16.54 3.91
C LYS A 209 7.81 16.69 4.14
N ILE A 210 8.58 15.74 3.61
CA ILE A 210 10.02 15.81 3.61
C ILE A 210 10.41 16.54 2.32
N SER A 211 11.05 17.68 2.48
CA SER A 211 11.71 18.35 1.36
C SER A 211 12.76 17.41 0.80
N ASP A 212 12.78 17.22 -0.53
CA ASP A 212 13.94 16.62 -1.16
C ASP A 212 15.11 17.60 -0.90
N GLY A 213 15.95 17.28 0.09
CA GLY A 213 17.18 18.02 0.31
C GLY A 213 17.99 17.98 -1.00
N GLN A 214 18.48 19.15 -1.40
CA GLN A 214 19.44 19.30 -2.51
C GLN A 214 20.64 18.38 -2.34
#